data_AF-A0A815HIZ5-F1
#
_entry.id   AF-A0A815HIZ5-F1
#
_cell.length_a   1.000
_cell.length_b   1.000
_cell.length_c   1.000
_cell.angle_alpha   90.00
_cell.angle_beta   90.00
_cell.angle_gamma   90.00
#
_symmetry.space_group_name_H-M   'P 1'
#
loop_
_entity.id
_entity.type
_entity.pdbx_description
1 polymer ?
#
loop_
_entity_poly.entity_id
_entity_poly.type
_entity_poly.pdbx_seq_one_letter_code
_entity_poly.pdbx_strand_id
1 'polypeptide(L)' 'AKKAGYLEVAELNDIIVLFPQILQSTLNPQNPNGCFDWWGYGSANYANKLGPQMVGVKNMVDTVRRINTASAAK' A
#
# COMPACT_ATOMS: atom_id res chain seq x y z
N ALA A 1 7.03 -3.77 9.62
CA ALA A 1 5.75 -4.49 9.84
C ALA A 1 5.66 -5.12 11.24
N LYS A 2 6.49 -6.12 11.59
CA LYS A 2 6.30 -6.98 12.78
C LYS A 2 6.25 -6.30 14.16
N LYS A 3 6.82 -5.10 14.34
CA LYS A 3 6.91 -4.43 15.65
C LYS A 3 5.88 -3.32 15.86
N ALA A 4 4.95 -3.16 14.92
CA ALA A 4 3.99 -2.04 14.95
C ALA A 4 2.71 -2.37 15.73
N GLY A 5 2.52 -3.60 16.22
CA GLY A 5 1.35 -4.00 17.02
C GLY A 5 0.07 -4.25 16.23
N TYR A 6 0.09 -4.10 14.90
CA TYR A 6 -1.11 -4.26 14.06
C TYR A 6 -1.53 -5.72 13.89
N LEU A 7 -0.59 -6.67 13.94
CA LEU A 7 -0.87 -8.07 13.60
C LEU A 7 -1.69 -8.76 14.70
N GLU A 8 -1.40 -8.43 15.96
CA GLU A 8 -2.06 -8.96 17.14
C GLU A 8 -3.53 -8.55 17.19
N VAL A 9 -3.81 -7.28 16.87
CA VAL A 9 -5.19 -6.79 16.75
C VAL A 9 -5.89 -7.43 15.55
N ALA A 10 -5.18 -7.57 14.42
CA ALA A 10 -5.75 -8.12 13.20
C ALA A 10 -6.17 -9.59 13.34
N GLU A 11 -5.33 -10.40 13.99
CA GLU A 11 -5.57 -11.83 14.27
C GLU A 11 -6.83 -12.03 15.12
N LEU A 12 -7.08 -11.16 16.09
CA LEU A 12 -8.23 -11.26 16.99
C LEU A 12 -9.57 -10.77 16.40
N ASN A 13 -9.54 -10.11 15.23
CA ASN A 13 -10.71 -9.40 14.69
C ASN A 13 -11.03 -9.77 13.22
N ASP A 14 -10.46 -10.85 12.68
CA ASP A 14 -10.64 -11.27 11.29
C ASP A 14 -10.29 -10.17 10.26
N ILE A 15 -9.25 -9.38 10.55
CA ILE A 15 -8.79 -8.28 9.70
C ILE A 15 -7.56 -8.72 8.91
N ILE A 16 -7.55 -8.44 7.60
CA ILE A 16 -6.33 -8.54 6.79
C ILE A 16 -5.63 -7.18 6.77
N VAL A 17 -4.36 -7.14 7.20
CA VAL A 17 -3.53 -5.91 7.13
C VAL A 17 -2.54 -6.02 5.99
N LEU A 18 -2.55 -5.02 5.10
CA LEU A 18 -1.58 -4.88 4.01
C LEU A 18 -0.53 -3.83 4.37
N PHE A 19 0.74 -4.12 4.07
CA PHE A 19 1.87 -3.22 4.28
C PHE A 19 2.56 -2.87 2.95
N PRO A 20 1.98 -1.98 2.11
CA PRO A 20 2.64 -1.53 0.88
C PRO A 20 4.00 -0.89 1.19
N GLN A 21 5.00 -1.13 0.33
CA GLN A 21 6.36 -0.61 0.51
C GLN A 21 6.76 0.24 -0.69
N ILE A 22 7.55 1.29 -0.44
CA ILE A 22 8.16 2.14 -1.46
C ILE A 22 9.67 1.91 -1.44
N LEU A 23 10.26 1.84 -2.63
CA LEU A 23 11.71 1.76 -2.79
C LEU A 23 12.32 3.16 -2.73
N GLN A 24 13.47 3.26 -2.07
CA GLN A 24 14.28 4.48 -2.09
C GLN A 24 14.76 4.76 -3.51
N SER A 25 14.86 6.05 -3.86
CA SER A 25 15.45 6.52 -5.11
C SER A 25 16.48 7.60 -4.82
N THR A 26 17.71 7.41 -5.28
CA THR A 26 18.77 8.43 -5.23
C THR A 26 18.90 9.20 -6.55
N LEU A 27 18.20 8.75 -7.60
CA LEU A 27 18.12 9.39 -8.91
C LEU A 27 16.87 10.24 -9.03
N ASN A 28 16.85 11.20 -9.97
CA ASN A 28 15.68 12.06 -10.16
C ASN A 28 14.43 11.26 -10.57
N PRO A 29 13.28 11.46 -9.90
CA PRO A 29 13.07 12.30 -8.71
C PRO A 29 13.66 11.69 -7.43
N GLN A 30 14.42 12.48 -6.68
CA GLN A 30 15.07 12.03 -5.45
C GLN A 30 14.04 11.71 -4.35
N ASN A 31 14.11 10.49 -3.83
CA ASN A 31 13.38 10.02 -2.66
C ASN A 31 14.28 9.10 -1.82
N PRO A 32 15.37 9.65 -1.22
CA PRO A 32 16.40 8.85 -0.56
C PRO A 32 15.86 8.09 0.67
N ASN A 33 14.78 8.58 1.27
CA ASN A 33 14.16 7.96 2.44
C ASN A 33 13.06 6.95 2.09
N GLY A 34 12.68 6.81 0.82
CA GLY A 34 11.64 5.85 0.40
C GLY A 34 10.25 6.25 0.91
N CYS A 35 9.99 7.56 0.96
CA CYS A 35 8.70 8.10 1.37
C CYS A 35 7.62 7.77 0.34
N PHE A 36 6.35 7.68 0.77
CA PHE A 36 5.23 7.81 -0.17
C PHE A 36 5.24 9.21 -0.81
N ASP A 37 4.66 9.34 -2.00
CA ASP A 37 4.59 10.61 -2.71
C ASP A 37 3.53 11.53 -2.09
N TRP A 38 3.99 12.39 -1.19
CA TRP A 38 3.17 13.39 -0.49
C TRP A 38 3.47 14.83 -0.93
N TRP A 39 4.46 15.04 -1.80
CA TRP A 39 4.88 16.36 -2.28
C TRP A 39 4.93 16.47 -3.82
N GLY A 40 4.52 15.43 -4.55
CA GLY A 40 4.46 15.42 -6.01
C GLY A 40 5.75 15.04 -6.73
N TYR A 41 6.62 14.22 -6.13
CA TYR A 41 7.89 13.86 -6.75
C TYR A 41 7.73 12.92 -7.94
N GLY A 42 6.72 12.05 -7.93
CA GLY A 42 6.47 11.09 -9.00
C GLY A 42 5.39 11.55 -9.97
N SER A 43 4.43 12.35 -9.53
CA SER A 43 3.30 12.79 -10.36
C SER A 43 2.61 14.04 -9.79
N ALA A 44 2.08 14.89 -10.68
CA ALA A 44 1.16 15.96 -10.29
C ALA A 44 -0.15 15.43 -9.67
N ASN A 45 -0.50 14.17 -9.91
CA ASN A 45 -1.71 13.52 -9.35
C ASN A 45 -1.47 12.83 -8.00
N TYR A 46 -0.32 13.04 -7.35
CA TYR A 46 0.09 12.32 -6.13
C TYR A 46 -0.98 12.27 -5.03
N ALA A 47 -1.73 13.37 -4.84
CA ALA A 47 -2.74 13.51 -3.78
C ALA A 47 -4.15 13.05 -4.16
N ASN A 48 -4.37 12.55 -5.39
CA ASN A 48 -5.70 12.15 -5.87
C ASN A 48 -5.74 10.68 -6.31
N LYS A 49 -6.95 10.21 -6.67
CA LYS A 49 -7.20 8.80 -7.02
C LYS A 49 -6.48 8.33 -8.30
N LEU A 50 -5.94 9.25 -9.09
CA LEU A 50 -5.18 8.97 -10.31
C LEU A 50 -3.67 8.89 -10.05
N GLY A 51 -3.21 9.17 -8.81
CA GLY A 51 -1.80 9.09 -8.43
C GLY A 51 -1.25 7.66 -8.58
N PRO A 52 -0.07 7.44 -9.20
CA PRO A 52 0.47 6.10 -9.44
C PRO A 52 0.58 5.23 -8.17
N GLN A 53 0.98 5.83 -7.05
CA GLN A 53 1.07 5.10 -5.77
C GLN A 53 -0.31 4.75 -5.21
N MET A 54 -1.30 5.66 -5.33
CA MET A 54 -2.68 5.39 -4.90
C MET A 54 -3.32 4.27 -5.72
N VAL A 55 -3.12 4.29 -7.04
CA VAL A 55 -3.56 3.21 -7.95
C VAL A 55 -2.88 1.89 -7.57
N GLY A 56 -1.57 1.89 -7.31
CA GLY A 56 -0.82 0.71 -6.87
C GLY A 56 -1.41 0.09 -5.59
N VAL A 57 -1.63 0.89 -4.55
CA VAL A 57 -2.24 0.44 -3.29
C VAL A 57 -3.65 -0.09 -3.52
N LYS A 58 -4.48 0.59 -4.33
CA LYS A 58 -5.83 0.15 -4.65
C LYS A 58 -5.85 -1.22 -5.35
N ASN A 59 -4.92 -1.46 -6.27
CA ASN A 59 -4.80 -2.75 -6.96
C ASN A 59 -4.41 -3.88 -6.00
N MET A 60 -3.56 -3.61 -5.00
CA MET A 60 -3.24 -4.59 -3.95
C MET A 60 -4.49 -4.95 -3.13
N VAL A 61 -5.26 -3.94 -2.72
CA VAL A 61 -6.52 -4.12 -1.98
C VAL A 61 -7.53 -4.95 -2.78
N ASP A 62 -7.71 -4.63 -4.06
CA ASP A 62 -8.65 -5.36 -4.93
C ASP A 62 -8.23 -6.81 -5.14
N THR A 63 -6.92 -7.07 -5.26
CA THR A 63 -6.38 -8.41 -5.41
C THR A 63 -6.68 -9.26 -4.18
N VAL A 64 -6.44 -8.71 -3.00
CA VAL A 64 -6.68 -9.38 -1.71
C VAL A 64 -8.17 -9.64 -1.52
N ARG A 65 -9.02 -8.65 -1.82
CA ARG A 65 -10.48 -8.81 -1.77
C ARG A 65 -10.94 -9.95 -2.68
N ARG A 66 -10.45 -10.00 -3.92
CA ARG A 66 -10.80 -11.06 -4.89
C ARG A 66 -10.38 -12.44 -4.40
N ILE A 67 -9.17 -12.58 -3.86
CA ILE A 67 -8.67 -13.85 -3.31
C ILE A 67 -9.56 -14.27 -2.13
N ASN A 68 -9.87 -13.35 -1.22
CA ASN A 68 -10.69 -13.66 -0.06
C ASN A 68 -12.10 -14.14 -0.44
N THR A 69 -12.76 -13.46 -1.39
CA THR A 69 -14.08 -13.88 -1.88
C THR A 69 -14.03 -15.25 -2.57
N ALA A 70 -12.99 -15.52 -3.37
CA ALA A 70 -12.83 -16.82 -4.02
C ALA A 70 -12.61 -17.96 -3.01
N SER A 71 -11.85 -17.72 -1.94
CA SER A 71 -11.65 -18.69 -0.86
C SER A 71 -12.92 -18.96 -0.05
N ALA A 72 -13.77 -17.95 0.16
CA ALA A 72 -15.03 -18.09 0.89
C ALA A 72 -16.14 -18.78 0.08
N ALA A 73 -16.04 -18.77 -1.26
CA ALA A 73 -16.99 -19.43 -2.16
C ALA A 73 -16.69 -20.92 -2.39
N LYS A 74 -15.66 -21.45 -1.73
CA LYS A 74 -15.22 -22.85 -1.80
C LYS A 74 -15.54 -23.55 -0.49
#